data_AF-A0A5C6A181-F1
#
_entry.id   AF-A0A5C6A181-F1
#
_cell.length_a   1.000
_cell.length_b   1.000
_cell.length_c   1.000
_cell.angle_alpha   90.00
_cell.angle_beta   90.00
_cell.angle_gamma   90.00
#
_symmetry.space_group_name_H-M   'P 1'
#
loop_
_entity.id
_entity.type
_entity.pdbx_description
1 polymer ?
#
loop_
_entity_poly.entity_id
_entity_poly.type
_entity_poly.pdbx_seq_one_letter_code
_entity_poly.pdbx_strand_id
1 'polypeptide(L)' 'MPKALCLLSLVASILLLVLFGSETVLGLAGMADTAVLGSTSMLMNIAFVFFAALLAFLSFTTYREQR' A
#
# COMPACT_ATOMS: atom_id res chain seq x y z
N MET A 1 -22.22 -7.53 -1.26
CA MET A 1 -21.67 -6.38 -0.52
C MET A 1 -21.90 -5.11 -1.31
N PRO A 2 -22.09 -3.94 -0.69
CA PRO A 2 -22.22 -2.71 -1.44
C PRO A 2 -20.92 -2.44 -2.23
N LYS A 3 -21.02 -2.36 -3.56
CA LYS A 3 -19.88 -2.15 -4.48
C LYS A 3 -18.98 -0.98 -4.07
N ALA A 4 -19.56 0.04 -3.44
CA ALA A 4 -18.85 1.22 -2.94
C ALA A 4 -17.78 0.90 -1.88
N LEU A 5 -18.04 -0.02 -0.94
CA LEU A 5 -17.07 -0.33 0.13
C LEU A 5 -15.84 -1.07 -0.39
N CYS A 6 -16.02 -1.93 -1.39
CA CYS A 6 -14.92 -2.65 -2.04
C CYS A 6 -14.04 -1.70 -2.89
N LEU A 7 -14.65 -0.74 -3.58
CA LEU A 7 -13.91 0.27 -4.34
C LEU A 7 -13.11 1.19 -3.39
N LEU A 8 -13.69 1.55 -2.25
CA LEU A 8 -12.99 2.35 -1.23
C LEU A 8 -11.77 1.60 -0.67
N SER A 9 -11.92 0.32 -0.31
CA SER A 9 -10.77 -0.49 0.17
C SER A 9 -9.69 -0.67 -0.89
N LEU A 10 -10.08 -0.81 -2.16
CA LEU A 10 -9.14 -0.85 -3.28
C LEU A 10 -8.34 0.46 -3.39
N VAL A 11 -9.02 1.61 -3.35
CA VAL A 11 -8.35 2.91 -3.42
C VAL A 11 -7.42 3.12 -2.22
N ALA A 12 -7.90 2.81 -1.01
CA ALA A 12 -7.10 2.94 0.21
C ALA A 12 -5.85 2.05 0.17
N SER A 13 -5.97 0.80 -0.26
CA SER A 13 -4.83 -0.12 -0.37
C SER A 13 -3.81 0.33 -1.42
N ILE A 14 -4.25 0.89 -2.55
CA ILE A 14 -3.35 1.47 -3.56
C ILE A 14 -2.60 2.68 -2.99
N LEU A 15 -3.28 3.58 -2.27
CA LEU A 15 -2.64 4.74 -1.64
C LEU A 15 -1.56 4.31 -0.63
N LEU A 16 -1.84 3.29 0.18
CA LEU A 16 -0.86 2.72 1.11
C LEU A 16 0.33 2.10 0.37
N LEU A 17 0.09 1.39 -0.74
CA LEU A 17 1.13 0.81 -1.57
C LEU A 17 2.07 1.87 -2.14
N VAL A 18 1.51 2.99 -2.62
CA VAL A 18 2.31 4.11 -3.14
C VAL A 18 3.12 4.75 -2.02
N LEU A 19 2.49 5.04 -0.88
CA LEU A 19 3.14 5.70 0.26
C LEU A 19 4.28 4.85 0.84
N PHE A 20 3.99 3.62 1.28
CA PHE A 20 5.01 2.75 1.85
C PHE A 20 5.98 2.21 0.80
N GLY A 21 5.56 2.11 -0.47
CA GLY A 21 6.43 1.78 -1.59
C GLY A 21 7.48 2.86 -1.80
N SER A 22 7.08 4.14 -1.84
CA SER A 22 8.02 5.25 -1.93
C SER A 22 8.95 5.32 -0.72
N GLU A 23 8.44 5.10 0.49
CA GLU A 23 9.28 5.04 1.69
C GLU A 23 10.31 3.91 1.64
N THR A 24 9.94 2.76 1.09
CA THR A 24 10.86 1.62 0.92
C THR A 24 11.95 1.96 -0.10
N VAL A 25 11.59 2.58 -1.22
CA VAL A 25 12.54 2.98 -2.27
C VAL A 25 13.49 4.07 -1.77
N LEU A 26 12.96 5.09 -1.09
CA LEU A 26 13.76 6.20 -0.52
C LEU A 26 14.66 5.72 0.62
N GLY A 27 14.16 4.83 1.48
CA GLY A 27 14.95 4.17 2.53
C GLY A 27 16.09 3.32 1.95
N LEU A 28 15.83 2.57 0.88
CA LEU A 28 16.87 1.81 0.16
C LEU A 28 17.90 2.70 -0.54
N ALA A 29 17.48 3.86 -1.04
CA ALA A 29 18.36 4.85 -1.66
C ALA A 29 19.20 5.64 -0.64
N GLY A 30 19.02 5.42 0.66
CA GLY A 30 19.69 6.17 1.73
C GLY A 30 19.22 7.62 1.87
N MET A 31 18.11 7.99 1.20
CA MET A 31 17.56 9.35 1.18
C MET A 31 16.53 9.55 2.30
N ALA A 32 16.93 9.21 3.54
CA ALA A 32 16.04 9.23 4.71
C ALA A 32 15.47 10.63 5.02
N ASP A 33 16.21 11.70 4.73
CA ASP A 33 15.76 13.09 4.94
C ASP A 33 14.63 13.52 3.98
N THR A 34 14.48 12.82 2.85
CA THR A 34 13.39 13.09 1.89
C THR A 34 12.21 12.14 2.07
N ALA A 35 12.36 11.12 2.93
CA ALA A 35 11.30 10.17 3.23
C ALA A 35 10.24 10.85 4.10
N VAL A 36 8.97 10.67 3.75
CA VAL A 36 7.81 11.31 4.40
C VAL A 36 7.71 10.91 5.88
N LEU A 37 8.07 9.66 6.22
CA LEU A 37 8.06 9.13 7.57
C LEU A 37 9.49 8.98 8.14
N GLY A 38 10.48 9.61 7.51
CA GLY A 38 11.88 9.60 7.96
C GLY A 38 12.56 8.23 7.90
N SER A 39 12.00 7.28 7.12
CA SER A 39 12.52 5.91 7.01
C SER A 39 12.77 5.22 8.37
N THR A 40 11.90 5.48 9.36
CA THR A 40 12.09 5.07 10.78
C THR A 40 12.31 3.55 10.97
N SER A 41 11.64 2.70 10.18
CA SER A 41 11.83 1.25 10.22
C SER A 41 11.61 0.60 8.85
N MET A 42 12.68 0.06 8.29
CA MET A 42 12.64 -0.61 6.98
C MET A 42 11.77 -1.88 7.00
N LEU A 43 11.74 -2.60 8.13
CA LEU A 43 10.90 -3.78 8.31
C LEU A 43 9.41 -3.44 8.27
N MET A 44 9.03 -2.30 8.88
CA MET A 44 7.66 -1.79 8.83
C MET A 44 7.26 -1.46 7.39
N ASN A 45 8.10 -0.73 6.66
CA ASN A 45 7.80 -0.33 5.29
C ASN A 45 7.57 -1.54 4.37
N ILE A 46 8.45 -2.55 4.45
CA ILE A 46 8.33 -3.78 3.67
C ILE A 46 7.05 -4.55 4.04
N ALA A 47 6.75 -4.68 5.32
CA ALA A 47 5.54 -5.36 5.77
C ALA A 47 4.28 -4.65 5.26
N PHE A 48 4.22 -3.32 5.36
CA PHE A 48 3.09 -2.53 4.86
C PHE A 48 2.93 -2.62 3.35
N VAL A 49 4.03 -2.57 2.58
CA VAL A 49 3.98 -2.79 1.12
C VAL A 49 3.40 -4.16 0.80
N PHE A 50 3.85 -5.20 1.50
CA PHE A 50 3.38 -6.58 1.29
C PHE A 50 1.88 -6.73 1.60
N PHE A 51 1.44 -6.26 2.76
CA PHE A 51 0.01 -6.34 3.15
C PHE A 51 -0.87 -5.45 2.29
N ALA A 52 -0.41 -4.26 1.90
CA ALA A 52 -1.15 -3.37 1.00
C ALA A 52 -1.32 -3.99 -0.39
N ALA A 53 -0.28 -4.65 -0.93
CA ALA A 53 -0.37 -5.37 -2.19
C ALA A 53 -1.36 -6.54 -2.12
N LEU A 54 -1.34 -7.29 -1.02
CA LEU A 54 -2.27 -8.40 -0.79
C LEU A 54 -3.72 -7.88 -0.70
N LEU A 55 -3.96 -6.81 0.05
CA LEU A 55 -5.28 -6.18 0.16
C LEU A 55 -5.78 -5.62 -1.17
N ALA A 56 -4.90 -5.00 -1.96
CA ALA A 56 -5.23 -4.51 -3.29
C ALA A 56 -5.62 -5.68 -4.21
N PHE A 57 -4.86 -6.79 -4.18
CA PHE A 57 -5.16 -8.00 -4.94
C PHE A 57 -6.52 -8.59 -4.56
N LEU A 58 -6.78 -8.82 -3.26
CA LEU A 58 -8.07 -9.35 -2.79
C LEU A 58 -9.23 -8.41 -3.09
N SER A 59 -9.06 -7.10 -2.90
CA SER A 59 -10.10 -6.13 -3.23
C SER A 59 -10.40 -6.13 -4.73
N PHE A 60 -9.37 -6.28 -5.58
CA PHE A 60 -9.54 -6.34 -7.02
C PHE A 60 -10.22 -7.62 -7.48
N THR A 61 -9.88 -8.78 -6.92
CA THR A 61 -10.56 -10.05 -7.25
C THR A 61 -12.02 -10.01 -6.81
N THR A 62 -12.32 -9.55 -5.59
CA THR A 62 -13.70 -9.38 -5.12
C THR A 62 -14.49 -8.37 -5.96
N TYR A 63 -13.86 -7.27 -6.39
CA TYR A 63 -14.51 -6.29 -7.29
C TYR A 63 -14.89 -6.93 -8.64
N ARG A 64 -14.01 -7.78 -9.18
CA ARG A 64 -14.28 -8.51 -10.44
C ARG A 64 -15.35 -9.57 -10.31
N GLU A 65 -15.47 -10.23 -9.16
CA GLU A 65 -16.52 -11.22 -8.89
C GLU A 65 -17.89 -10.59 -8.69
N GLN A 66 -17.95 -9.35 -8.19
CA GLN A 66 -19.20 -8.59 -8.05
C GLN A 66 -19.70 -7.97 -9.36
N ARG A 67 -19.11 -8.33 -10.52
CA ARG A 67 -19.48 -7.78 -11.83
C ARG A 67 -20.92 -8.09 -12.18
#